data_AF-R8Q1A0-F1
#
_entry.id   AF-R8Q1A0-F1
#
_cell.length_a   1.000
_cell.length_b   1.000
_cell.length_c   1.000
_cell.angle_alpha   90.00
_cell.angle_beta   90.00
_cell.angle_gamma   90.00
#
_symmetry.space_group_name_H-M   'P 1'
#
loop_
_entity.id
_entity.type
_entity.pdbx_description
1 polymer ?
#
loop_
_entity_poly.entity_id
_entity_poly.type
_entity_poly.pdbx_seq_one_letter_code
_entity_poly.pdbx_strand_id
1 'polypeptide(L)'
;MKQQPKIVELLKRIETSKQQDIELGSYEIYLFSEDELEKGQIGYRYDKHKNSLISNESGKWQEGWIVIGYETDMGDPVFVNVAEDTYPVYTAERGTETWQPIYIGNMDDIIKIL
;
A
#
# COMPACT_ATOMS: atom_id res chain seq x y z
N MET A 1 -10.30 6.50 -0.44
CA MET A 1 -9.44 5.37 -0.84
C MET A 1 -9.82 4.82 -2.21
N LYS A 2 -10.91 4.03 -2.35
CA LYS A 2 -11.27 3.37 -3.63
C LYS A 2 -11.61 4.33 -4.79
N GLN A 3 -11.84 5.60 -4.51
CA GLN A 3 -12.11 6.63 -5.53
C GLN A 3 -10.83 7.35 -6.01
N GLN A 4 -9.67 7.04 -5.43
CA GLN A 4 -8.40 7.63 -5.87
C GLN A 4 -8.05 7.08 -7.27
N PRO A 5 -7.79 7.92 -8.28
CA PRO A 5 -7.67 7.49 -9.67
C PRO A 5 -6.67 6.34 -9.88
N LYS A 6 -5.48 6.44 -9.26
CA LYS A 6 -4.45 5.40 -9.38
C LYS A 6 -4.78 4.10 -8.66
N ILE A 7 -5.53 4.17 -7.56
CA ILE A 7 -6.03 2.96 -6.88
C ILE A 7 -7.07 2.26 -7.77
N VAL A 8 -7.99 3.00 -8.38
CA VAL A 8 -8.97 2.44 -9.32
C VAL A 8 -8.27 1.76 -10.50
N GLU A 9 -7.25 2.41 -11.07
CA GLU A 9 -6.47 1.87 -12.17
C GLU A 9 -5.75 0.57 -11.78
N LEU A 10 -5.07 0.56 -10.63
CA LEU A 10 -4.40 -0.64 -10.10
C LEU A 10 -5.40 -1.80 -9.92
N LEU A 11 -6.51 -1.57 -9.23
CA LEU A 11 -7.52 -2.59 -8.97
C LEU A 11 -8.08 -3.18 -10.27
N LYS A 12 -8.36 -2.33 -11.27
CA LYS A 12 -8.80 -2.77 -12.59
C LYS A 12 -7.75 -3.62 -13.28
N ARG A 13 -6.46 -3.26 -13.16
CA ARG A 13 -5.36 -4.01 -13.76
C ARG A 13 -5.22 -5.39 -13.13
N ILE A 14 -5.25 -5.48 -11.79
CA ILE A 14 -5.28 -6.74 -11.02
C ILE A 14 -6.48 -7.60 -11.44
N GLU A 15 -7.67 -7.02 -11.53
CA GLU A 15 -8.87 -7.75 -11.93
C GLU A 15 -8.75 -8.31 -13.35
N THR A 16 -8.14 -7.57 -14.27
CA THR A 16 -7.99 -7.96 -15.68
C THR A 16 -6.89 -9.01 -15.87
N SER A 17 -5.73 -8.81 -15.26
CA SER A 17 -4.59 -9.73 -15.39
C SER A 17 -4.74 -11.00 -14.55
N LYS A 18 -5.58 -10.96 -13.50
CA LYS A 18 -5.68 -12.01 -12.47
C LYS A 18 -4.33 -12.27 -11.79
N GLN A 19 -3.47 -11.25 -11.75
CA GLN A 19 -2.15 -11.30 -11.12
C GLN A 19 -2.15 -10.42 -9.88
N GLN A 20 -1.66 -10.97 -8.77
CA GLN A 20 -1.50 -10.26 -7.49
C GLN A 20 -0.04 -10.32 -7.01
N ASP A 21 0.65 -11.41 -7.29
CA ASP A 21 2.09 -11.53 -7.03
C ASP A 21 2.89 -10.84 -8.14
N ILE A 22 3.75 -9.91 -7.75
CA ILE A 22 4.65 -9.19 -8.64
C ILE A 22 6.06 -9.08 -8.05
N GLU A 23 7.04 -8.86 -8.93
CA GLU A 23 8.40 -8.49 -8.55
C GLU A 23 8.62 -7.00 -8.85
N LEU A 24 8.97 -6.22 -7.82
CA LEU A 24 9.34 -4.80 -7.95
C LEU A 24 10.75 -4.60 -7.40
N GLY A 25 11.74 -4.53 -8.30
CA GLY A 25 13.14 -4.45 -7.90
C GLY A 25 13.58 -5.74 -7.20
N SER A 26 13.93 -5.66 -5.92
CA SER A 26 14.29 -6.81 -5.08
C SER A 26 13.15 -7.29 -4.17
N TYR A 27 11.93 -6.78 -4.36
CA TYR A 27 10.79 -7.10 -3.51
C TYR A 27 9.81 -8.00 -4.27
N GLU A 28 9.47 -9.14 -3.68
CA GLU A 28 8.31 -9.93 -4.05
C GLU A 28 7.09 -9.39 -3.28
N ILE A 29 6.04 -9.00 -4.00
CA ILE A 29 4.91 -8.26 -3.44
C ILE A 29 3.61 -8.94 -3.81
N TYR A 30 2.76 -9.18 -2.82
CA TYR A 30 1.36 -9.54 -3.01
C TYR A 30 0.49 -8.27 -2.98
N LEU A 31 -0.22 -8.01 -4.07
CA LEU A 31 -1.12 -6.86 -4.22
C LEU A 31 -2.57 -7.23 -3.84
N PHE A 32 -3.21 -6.36 -3.07
CA PHE A 32 -4.59 -6.54 -2.66
C PHE A 32 -5.58 -6.36 -3.80
N SER A 33 -6.52 -7.29 -3.89
CA SER A 33 -7.75 -7.11 -4.67
C SER A 33 -8.66 -6.06 -4.02
N GLU A 34 -9.73 -5.70 -4.74
CA GLU A 34 -10.68 -4.70 -4.25
C GLU A 34 -11.36 -5.10 -2.91
N ASP A 35 -11.59 -6.40 -2.72
CA ASP A 35 -12.22 -6.96 -1.51
C ASP A 35 -11.27 -7.02 -0.32
N GLU A 36 -9.96 -7.05 -0.59
CA GLU A 36 -8.91 -7.10 0.43
C GLU A 36 -8.49 -5.70 0.88
N LEU A 37 -8.59 -4.70 0.00
CA LEU A 37 -8.05 -3.36 0.23
C LEU A 37 -8.56 -2.72 1.54
N GLU A 38 -9.85 -2.87 1.87
CA GLU A 38 -10.39 -2.30 3.12
C GLU A 38 -9.84 -3.00 4.37
N LYS A 39 -9.76 -4.34 4.34
CA LYS A 39 -9.22 -5.13 5.46
C LYS A 39 -7.72 -4.90 5.62
N GLY A 40 -7.01 -4.72 4.51
CA GLY A 40 -5.57 -4.43 4.49
C GLY A 40 -5.18 -3.12 5.17
N GLN A 41 -6.13 -2.23 5.47
CA GLN A 41 -5.84 -0.99 6.22
C GLN A 41 -5.83 -1.20 7.74
N ILE A 42 -6.33 -2.33 8.24
CA ILE A 42 -6.40 -2.61 9.68
C ILE A 42 -4.97 -2.86 10.21
N GLY A 43 -4.60 -2.17 11.28
CA GLY A 43 -3.25 -2.13 11.83
C GLY A 43 -2.43 -0.92 11.36
N TYR A 44 -2.92 -0.18 10.35
CA TYR A 44 -2.22 0.96 9.76
C TYR A 44 -3.07 2.23 9.83
N ARG A 45 -4.13 2.32 9.02
CA ARG A 45 -5.05 3.45 9.04
C ARG A 45 -6.11 3.33 10.11
N TYR A 46 -6.50 2.10 10.43
CA TYR A 46 -7.55 1.81 11.40
C TYR A 46 -7.10 0.74 12.38
N ASP A 47 -7.56 0.81 13.62
CA ASP A 47 -7.47 -0.33 14.54
C ASP A 47 -8.55 -1.38 14.24
N LYS A 48 -8.53 -2.49 14.99
CA LYS A 48 -9.52 -3.58 14.87
C LYS A 48 -10.97 -3.16 15.17
N HIS A 49 -11.17 -1.99 15.77
CA HIS A 49 -12.46 -1.40 16.11
C HIS A 49 -12.87 -0.28 15.14
N LYS A 50 -12.11 -0.07 14.05
CA LYS A 50 -12.28 0.99 13.05
C LYS A 50 -12.03 2.41 13.58
N ASN A 51 -11.33 2.56 14.72
CA ASN A 51 -10.84 3.87 15.13
C ASN A 51 -9.66 4.26 14.24
N SER A 52 -9.56 5.56 13.89
CA SER A 52 -8.45 6.07 13.11
C SER A 52 -7.12 5.97 13.86
N LEU A 53 -6.08 5.51 13.19
CA LEU A 53 -4.69 5.51 13.63
C LEU A 53 -3.84 6.57 12.91
N ILE A 54 -4.48 7.37 12.06
CA ILE A 54 -3.84 8.43 11.27
C ILE A 54 -3.42 9.55 12.21
N SER A 55 -2.22 10.09 12.00
CA SER A 55 -1.74 11.26 12.73
C SER A 55 -0.78 12.07 11.88
N ASN A 56 -0.77 13.39 12.09
CA ASN A 56 0.19 14.30 11.48
C ASN A 56 1.55 14.29 12.22
N GLU A 57 1.69 13.49 13.27
CA GLU A 57 2.95 13.31 13.98
C GLU A 57 3.96 12.53 13.15
N SER A 58 5.22 12.95 13.23
CA SER A 58 6.33 12.26 12.55
C SER A 58 6.43 10.81 13.01
N GLY A 59 6.59 9.89 12.04
CA GLY A 59 6.66 8.45 12.29
C GLY A 59 5.30 7.79 12.55
N LYS A 60 4.18 8.52 12.50
CA LYS A 60 2.84 7.92 12.53
C LYS A 60 2.31 7.71 11.11
N TRP A 61 1.26 6.91 11.01
CA TRP A 61 0.63 6.64 9.72
C TRP A 61 -0.06 7.89 9.19
N GLN A 62 0.18 8.23 7.92
CA GLN A 62 -0.28 9.49 7.33
C GLN A 62 -1.59 9.31 6.54
N GLU A 63 -2.37 10.40 6.40
CA GLU A 63 -3.66 10.37 5.67
C GLU A 63 -3.48 9.92 4.21
N GLY A 64 -2.40 10.35 3.55
CA GLY A 64 -2.11 9.95 2.16
C GLY A 64 -1.69 8.49 2.00
N TRP A 65 -1.33 7.79 3.07
CA TRP A 65 -0.76 6.44 2.97
C TRP A 65 -1.85 5.38 2.91
N ILE A 66 -1.89 4.66 1.81
CA ILE A 66 -2.86 3.59 1.53
C ILE A 66 -2.09 2.29 1.31
N VAL A 67 -2.35 1.28 2.14
CA VAL A 67 -1.76 -0.04 1.96
C VAL A 67 -2.38 -0.70 0.73
N ILE A 68 -1.54 -1.16 -0.19
CA ILE A 68 -1.94 -1.79 -1.45
C ILE A 68 -1.52 -3.26 -1.52
N GLY A 69 -0.76 -3.73 -0.54
CA GLY A 69 -0.25 -5.10 -0.50
C GLY A 69 0.71 -5.30 0.67
N TYR A 70 1.49 -6.37 0.59
CA TYR A 70 2.61 -6.65 1.48
C TYR A 70 3.74 -7.32 0.71
N GLU A 71 4.97 -7.18 1.19
CA GLU A 71 6.08 -8.00 0.69
C GLU A 71 6.03 -9.40 1.30
N THR A 72 6.32 -10.42 0.50
CA THR A 72 6.02 -11.82 0.85
C THR A 72 7.03 -12.48 1.79
N ASP A 73 8.20 -11.86 2.02
CA ASP A 73 9.27 -12.41 2.86
C ASP A 73 9.04 -12.14 4.36
N MET A 74 8.76 -10.89 4.73
CA MET A 74 8.59 -10.46 6.13
C MET A 74 7.13 -10.09 6.48
N GLY A 75 6.26 -9.93 5.49
CA GLY A 75 4.87 -9.47 5.64
C GLY A 75 4.74 -7.98 5.98
N ASP A 76 5.74 -7.16 5.67
CA ASP A 76 5.74 -5.71 5.78
C ASP A 76 4.77 -5.08 4.78
N PRO A 77 4.07 -4.00 5.16
CA PRO A 77 3.12 -3.33 4.29
C PRO A 77 3.81 -2.74 3.08
N VAL A 78 3.17 -2.90 1.91
CA VAL A 78 3.46 -2.10 0.72
C VAL A 78 2.34 -1.07 0.58
N PHE A 79 2.70 0.21 0.55
CA PHE A 79 1.73 1.31 0.56
C PHE A 79 2.13 2.46 -0.35
N VAL A 80 1.13 3.11 -0.93
CA VAL A 80 1.29 4.30 -1.78
C VAL A 80 0.97 5.57 -0.99
N ASN A 81 1.71 6.65 -1.25
CA ASN A 81 1.30 7.99 -0.85
C ASN A 81 0.46 8.66 -1.95
N VAL A 82 -0.86 8.72 -1.76
CA VAL A 82 -1.79 9.33 -2.73
C VAL A 82 -1.87 10.85 -2.63
N ALA A 83 -1.19 11.46 -1.66
CA ALA A 83 -1.11 12.91 -1.52
C ALA A 83 -0.01 13.54 -2.39
N GLU A 84 0.85 12.71 -2.99
CA GLU A 84 1.93 13.14 -3.89
C GLU A 84 1.60 12.79 -5.34
N ASP A 85 1.88 13.71 -6.27
CA ASP A 85 1.52 13.59 -7.69
C ASP A 85 2.19 12.40 -8.39
N THR A 86 3.36 11.97 -7.89
CA THR A 86 4.11 10.84 -8.43
C THR A 86 3.62 9.49 -7.93
N TYR A 87 2.68 9.46 -6.98
CA TYR A 87 2.19 8.25 -6.32
C TYR A 87 3.33 7.29 -5.90
N PRO A 88 4.28 7.77 -5.08
CA PRO A 88 5.40 6.96 -4.64
C PRO A 88 4.90 5.82 -3.75
N VAL A 89 5.54 4.66 -3.90
CA VAL A 89 5.25 3.44 -3.19
C VAL A 89 6.40 3.12 -2.25
N TYR A 90 6.06 2.72 -1.04
CA TYR A 90 6.97 2.45 0.04
C TYR A 90 6.70 1.08 0.67
N THR A 91 7.72 0.55 1.33
CA THR A 91 7.58 -0.45 2.39
C THR A 91 8.05 0.14 3.72
N ALA A 92 7.70 -0.48 4.84
CA ALA A 92 8.22 -0.10 6.15
C ALA A 92 8.15 -1.29 7.11
N GLU A 93 9.17 -1.45 7.96
CA GLU A 93 9.21 -2.51 8.96
C GLU A 93 7.98 -2.44 9.89
N ARG A 94 7.21 -3.54 9.92
CA ARG A 94 6.02 -3.65 10.78
C ARG A 94 6.40 -3.91 12.24
N GLY A 95 5.46 -3.62 13.15
CA GLY A 95 5.65 -3.87 14.59
C GLY A 95 6.53 -2.83 15.31
N THR A 96 6.88 -1.76 14.61
CA THR A 96 7.61 -0.61 15.17
C THR A 96 6.62 0.44 15.68
N GLU A 97 7.02 1.25 16.67
CA GLU A 97 6.20 2.38 17.16
C GLU A 97 6.19 3.58 16.19
N THR A 98 7.17 3.60 15.28
CA THR A 98 7.40 4.66 14.29
C THR A 98 7.63 4.06 12.91
N TRP A 99 6.79 4.42 11.95
CA TRP A 99 6.91 4.05 10.56
C TRP A 99 8.05 4.81 9.88
N GLN A 100 9.01 4.06 9.32
CA GLN A 100 10.12 4.57 8.54
C GLN A 100 9.96 4.11 7.08
N PRO A 101 9.33 4.91 6.20
CA PRO A 101 9.05 4.52 4.83
C PRO A 101 10.34 4.40 4.00
N ILE A 102 10.49 3.27 3.33
CA ILE A 102 11.56 2.97 2.36
C ILE A 102 10.94 3.01 0.98
N TYR A 103 11.43 3.90 0.11
CA TYR A 103 10.92 4.02 -1.26
C TYR A 103 11.31 2.79 -2.08
N ILE A 104 10.33 2.18 -2.76
CA ILE A 104 10.55 0.98 -3.58
C ILE A 104 10.11 1.15 -5.05
N GLY A 105 9.45 2.25 -5.38
CA GLY A 105 8.99 2.55 -6.74
C GLY A 105 7.82 3.52 -6.74
N ASN A 106 7.11 3.60 -7.86
CA ASN A 106 5.86 4.35 -7.96
C ASN A 106 4.74 3.45 -8.49
N MET A 107 3.49 3.92 -8.40
CA MET A 107 2.33 3.17 -8.87
C MET A 107 2.39 2.82 -10.37
N ASP A 108 2.98 3.68 -11.20
CA ASP A 108 3.08 3.41 -12.64
C ASP A 108 4.00 2.23 -12.94
N ASP A 109 5.05 2.03 -12.16
CA ASP A 109 5.94 0.88 -12.31
C ASP A 109 5.23 -0.42 -11.94
N ILE A 110 4.39 -0.42 -10.90
CA ILE A 110 3.53 -1.55 -10.53
C ILE A 110 2.51 -1.85 -11.64
N ILE A 111 1.83 -0.82 -12.15
CA ILE A 111 0.78 -0.98 -13.16
C ILE A 111 1.35 -1.52 -14.49
N LYS A 112 2.61 -1.23 -14.82
CA LYS A 112 3.28 -1.77 -16.02
C LYS A 112 3.59 -3.26 -15.91
N ILE A 113 3.76 -3.80 -14.68
CA ILE A 113 4.08 -5.21 -14.45
C ILE A 113 2.82 -6.08 -14.60
N LEU A 114 1.69 -5.61 -14.09
CA LEU A 114 0.37 -6.24 -14.24
C LEU A 114 -0.12 -6.17 -15.69
#